data_AF-A0A090R008-F1
#
_entry.id   AF-A0A090R008-F1
#
_cell.length_a   1.000
_cell.length_b   1.000
_cell.length_c   1.000
_cell.angle_alpha   90.00
_cell.angle_beta   90.00
_cell.angle_gamma   90.00
#
_symmetry.space_group_name_H-M   'P 1'
#
loop_
_entity.id
_entity.type
_entity.pdbx_description
1 polymer ?
#
loop_
_entity_poly.entity_id
_entity_poly.type
_entity_poly.pdbx_seq_one_letter_code
_entity_poly.pdbx_strand_id
1 'polypeptide(L)'
;MITDVQLPTPDALQPLIDEALEGGALTKSDFVTNHCVGIITALVENPLAYRAYGAYWWPVKDILIRNGFTELFTLDDQYEPITAKHFYIEDDATTLCAAWAYFDFMVETGNMLSNIHVYEDADGEQFEYGLEDLDLERYRFD
;
A
#
# COMPACT_ATOMS: atom_id res chain seq x y z
N MET A 1 7.68 -10.66 -7.80
CA MET A 1 6.28 -11.10 -7.63
C MET A 1 6.17 -12.13 -6.51
N ILE A 2 5.14 -12.00 -5.67
CA ILE A 2 4.86 -12.89 -4.52
C ILE A 2 3.34 -13.12 -4.39
N THR A 3 2.92 -14.32 -3.97
CA THR A 3 1.49 -14.71 -3.86
C THR A 3 1.20 -15.66 -2.70
N ASP A 4 2.23 -16.04 -1.96
CA ASP A 4 2.23 -16.99 -0.85
C ASP A 4 2.08 -16.30 0.50
N VAL A 5 2.04 -14.97 0.54
CA VAL A 5 1.91 -14.17 1.76
C VAL A 5 0.58 -14.42 2.46
N GLN A 6 0.64 -14.66 3.77
CA GLN A 6 -0.54 -14.66 4.63
C GLN A 6 -1.04 -13.22 4.85
N LEU A 7 -2.22 -12.92 4.31
CA LEU A 7 -2.86 -11.61 4.41
C LEU A 7 -3.94 -11.58 5.52
N PRO A 8 -4.22 -10.41 6.12
CA PRO A 8 -5.35 -10.25 7.02
C PRO A 8 -6.67 -10.52 6.28
N THR A 9 -7.65 -11.07 7.00
CA THR A 9 -9.00 -11.24 6.46
C THR A 9 -9.76 -9.90 6.50
N PRO A 10 -10.77 -9.70 5.63
CA PRO A 10 -11.64 -8.52 5.71
C PRO A 10 -12.24 -8.32 7.12
N ASP A 11 -12.70 -9.40 7.76
CA ASP A 11 -13.25 -9.36 9.13
C ASP A 11 -12.23 -8.85 10.15
N ALA A 12 -10.95 -9.21 10.01
CA ALA A 12 -9.88 -8.73 10.90
C ALA A 12 -9.59 -7.23 10.71
N LEU A 13 -9.87 -6.68 9.52
CA LEU A 13 -9.70 -5.27 9.20
C LEU A 13 -10.91 -4.41 9.60
N GLN A 14 -12.05 -5.02 9.94
CA GLN A 14 -13.29 -4.30 10.24
C GLN A 14 -13.13 -3.17 11.27
N PRO A 15 -12.40 -3.32 12.39
CA PRO A 15 -12.19 -2.22 13.33
C PRO A 15 -11.49 -1.01 12.71
N LEU A 16 -10.50 -1.25 11.84
CA LEU A 16 -9.78 -0.19 11.14
C LEU A 16 -10.65 0.46 10.05
N ILE A 17 -11.49 -0.33 9.38
CA ILE A 17 -12.47 0.18 8.42
C ILE A 17 -13.51 1.06 9.14
N ASP A 18 -14.02 0.63 10.29
CA ASP A 18 -14.98 1.41 11.07
C ASP A 18 -14.38 2.74 11.54
N GLU A 19 -13.11 2.74 11.96
CA GLU A 19 -12.37 3.96 12.29
C GLU A 19 -12.19 4.87 11.07
N ALA A 20 -11.72 4.31 9.95
CA ALA A 20 -11.50 5.03 8.70
C ALA A 20 -12.78 5.66 8.14
N LEU A 21 -13.93 5.02 8.36
CA LEU A 21 -15.25 5.51 7.94
C LEU A 21 -15.94 6.35 9.03
N GLU A 22 -15.27 6.66 10.12
CA GLU A 22 -15.79 7.42 11.26
C GLU A 22 -17.12 6.85 11.79
N GLY A 23 -17.21 5.52 11.91
CA GLY A 23 -18.43 4.81 12.30
C GLY A 23 -19.57 4.94 11.29
N GLY A 24 -19.27 5.20 10.01
CA GLY A 24 -20.22 5.36 8.91
C GLY A 24 -20.58 6.81 8.60
N ALA A 25 -19.94 7.80 9.22
CA ALA A 25 -20.11 9.20 8.86
C ALA A 25 -19.48 9.54 7.50
N LEU A 26 -18.46 8.78 7.08
CA LEU A 26 -17.78 8.90 5.80
C LEU A 26 -18.14 7.71 4.88
N THR A 27 -18.36 7.95 3.59
CA THR A 27 -18.53 6.85 2.64
C THR A 27 -17.19 6.24 2.26
N LYS A 28 -17.17 4.96 1.82
CA LYS A 28 -15.95 4.33 1.29
C LYS A 28 -15.31 5.14 0.16
N SER A 29 -16.11 5.76 -0.70
CA SER A 29 -15.59 6.56 -1.83
C SER A 29 -14.94 7.86 -1.36
N ASP A 30 -15.54 8.54 -0.37
CA ASP A 30 -14.97 9.77 0.20
C ASP A 30 -13.67 9.45 0.95
N PHE A 31 -13.66 8.35 1.71
CA PHE A 31 -12.46 7.83 2.37
C PHE A 31 -11.35 7.57 1.35
N VAL A 32 -11.60 6.77 0.31
CA VAL A 32 -10.59 6.43 -0.72
C VAL A 32 -10.04 7.71 -1.34
N THR A 33 -10.90 8.67 -1.71
CA THR A 33 -10.47 9.95 -2.29
C THR A 33 -9.55 10.72 -1.34
N ASN A 34 -9.98 10.92 -0.10
CA ASN A 34 -9.20 11.66 0.90
C ASN A 34 -7.87 10.97 1.22
N HIS A 35 -7.88 9.65 1.32
CA HIS A 35 -6.69 8.86 1.61
C HIS A 35 -5.70 8.91 0.43
N CYS A 36 -6.17 8.81 -0.81
CA CYS A 36 -5.33 8.99 -2.00
C CYS A 36 -4.66 10.37 -2.04
N VAL A 37 -5.40 11.43 -1.72
CA VAL A 37 -4.84 12.80 -1.61
C VAL A 37 -3.74 12.85 -0.55
N GLY A 38 -3.96 12.22 0.62
CA GLY A 38 -2.97 12.15 1.69
C GLY A 38 -1.69 11.43 1.25
N ILE A 39 -1.82 10.27 0.60
CA ILE A 39 -0.69 9.50 0.08
C ILE A 39 0.11 10.34 -0.92
N ILE A 40 -0.54 10.95 -1.91
CA ILE A 40 0.15 11.75 -2.92
C ILE A 40 0.86 12.95 -2.30
N THR A 41 0.22 13.62 -1.34
CA THR A 41 0.84 14.73 -0.61
C THR A 41 2.14 14.28 0.06
N ALA A 42 2.12 13.13 0.74
CA ALA A 42 3.31 12.55 1.36
C ALA A 42 4.39 12.13 0.34
N LEU A 43 3.99 11.55 -0.80
CA LEU A 43 4.93 11.13 -1.85
C LEU A 43 5.56 12.29 -2.60
N VAL A 44 4.87 13.43 -2.76
CA VAL A 44 5.47 14.65 -3.31
C VAL A 44 6.58 15.17 -2.40
N GLU A 45 6.39 15.13 -1.08
CA GLU A 45 7.39 15.59 -0.11
C GLU A 45 8.55 14.58 0.07
N ASN A 46 8.23 13.30 0.08
CA ASN A 46 9.19 12.21 0.22
C ASN A 46 8.78 11.02 -0.67
N PRO A 47 9.28 10.97 -1.91
CA PRO A 47 8.96 9.88 -2.84
C PRO A 47 9.25 8.49 -2.28
N LEU A 48 10.28 8.34 -1.43
CA LEU A 48 10.66 7.07 -0.82
C LEU A 48 9.71 6.59 0.28
N ALA A 49 8.75 7.41 0.71
CA ALA A 49 7.74 6.99 1.68
C ALA A 49 6.86 5.83 1.17
N TYR A 50 6.80 5.61 -0.16
CA TYR A 50 6.12 4.47 -0.75
C TYR A 50 6.64 3.13 -0.22
N ARG A 51 7.93 3.08 0.15
CA ARG A 51 8.59 1.87 0.64
C ARG A 51 7.90 1.31 1.88
N ALA A 52 7.40 2.18 2.75
CA ALA A 52 6.70 1.75 3.96
C ALA A 52 5.43 0.94 3.68
N TYR A 53 4.86 0.97 2.47
CA TYR A 53 3.75 0.10 2.09
C TYR A 53 4.16 -1.35 1.78
N GLY A 54 5.46 -1.64 1.56
CA GLY A 54 5.89 -2.96 1.11
C GLY A 54 5.13 -3.43 -0.13
N ALA A 55 4.83 -4.72 -0.23
CA ALA A 55 4.08 -5.29 -1.34
C ALA A 55 2.63 -4.73 -1.49
N TYR A 56 2.07 -4.08 -0.45
CA TYR A 56 0.81 -3.32 -0.59
C TYR A 56 0.97 -2.08 -1.47
N TRP A 57 2.19 -1.67 -1.80
CA TRP A 57 2.42 -0.58 -2.75
C TRP A 57 1.76 -0.84 -4.10
N TRP A 58 1.77 -2.07 -4.59
CA TRP A 58 1.23 -2.36 -5.92
C TRP A 58 -0.28 -2.15 -6.05
N PRO A 59 -1.15 -2.68 -5.17
CA PRO A 59 -2.57 -2.33 -5.25
C PRO A 59 -2.81 -0.87 -4.87
N VAL A 60 -2.03 -0.26 -3.97
CA VAL A 60 -2.12 1.19 -3.67
C VAL A 60 -1.84 2.03 -4.93
N LYS A 61 -0.79 1.72 -5.69
CA LYS A 61 -0.44 2.38 -6.95
C LYS A 61 -1.56 2.27 -7.97
N ASP A 62 -2.17 1.09 -8.12
CA ASP A 62 -3.33 0.88 -8.99
C ASP A 62 -4.55 1.72 -8.55
N ILE A 63 -4.85 1.74 -7.24
CA ILE A 63 -5.93 2.57 -6.67
C ILE A 63 -5.69 4.06 -6.97
N LEU A 64 -4.48 4.56 -6.74
CA LEU A 64 -4.10 5.95 -7.00
C LEU A 64 -4.33 6.33 -8.47
N ILE A 65 -3.87 5.49 -9.39
CA ILE A 65 -4.01 5.72 -10.84
C ILE A 65 -5.49 5.67 -11.27
N ARG A 66 -6.28 4.71 -10.77
CA ARG A 66 -7.73 4.65 -11.05
C ARG A 66 -8.50 5.86 -10.50
N ASN A 67 -8.00 6.48 -9.44
CA ASN A 67 -8.52 7.73 -8.89
C ASN A 67 -7.92 8.99 -9.53
N GLY A 68 -7.16 8.85 -10.63
CA GLY A 68 -6.67 9.96 -11.46
C GLY A 68 -5.32 10.54 -11.04
N PHE A 69 -4.64 9.95 -10.06
CA PHE A 69 -3.32 10.40 -9.62
C PHE A 69 -2.22 9.74 -10.43
N THR A 70 -1.85 10.35 -11.56
CA THR A 70 -0.87 9.82 -12.53
C THR A 70 0.39 10.68 -12.69
N GLU A 71 0.55 11.71 -11.86
CA GLU A 71 1.64 12.69 -12.02
C GLU A 71 3.00 12.17 -11.56
N LEU A 72 3.05 11.31 -10.54
CA LEU A 72 4.29 10.81 -9.94
C LEU A 72 4.79 9.50 -10.54
N PHE A 73 3.89 8.68 -11.07
CA PHE A 73 4.17 7.32 -11.52
C PHE A 73 3.08 6.82 -12.48
N THR A 74 3.39 5.76 -13.22
CA THR A 74 2.44 5.08 -14.11
C THR A 74 2.43 3.57 -13.89
N LEU A 75 1.40 2.86 -14.39
CA LEU A 75 1.48 1.40 -14.53
C LEU A 75 2.38 1.09 -15.73
N ASP A 76 3.68 1.02 -15.48
CA ASP A 76 4.70 0.69 -16.47
C ASP A 76 5.11 -0.80 -16.38
N ASP A 77 6.18 -1.17 -17.07
CA ASP A 77 6.72 -2.55 -17.09
C ASP A 77 7.21 -3.03 -15.71
N GLN A 78 7.25 -2.18 -14.69
CA GLN A 78 7.67 -2.54 -13.32
C GLN A 78 6.50 -2.80 -12.39
N TYR A 79 5.26 -2.48 -12.81
CA TYR A 79 4.08 -2.87 -12.07
C TYR A 79 4.03 -4.40 -11.91
N GLU A 80 3.83 -4.88 -10.68
CA GLU A 80 3.66 -6.32 -10.41
C GLU A 80 2.17 -6.69 -10.29
N PRO A 81 1.44 -6.96 -11.40
CA PRO A 81 -0.01 -7.18 -11.37
C PRO A 81 -0.43 -8.42 -10.57
N ILE A 82 0.43 -9.44 -10.52
CA ILE A 82 0.16 -10.67 -9.77
C ILE A 82 0.22 -10.40 -8.26
N THR A 83 1.27 -9.71 -7.80
CA THR A 83 1.40 -9.26 -6.41
C THR A 83 0.28 -8.29 -6.05
N ALA A 84 -0.04 -7.34 -6.95
CA ALA A 84 -1.13 -6.38 -6.77
C ALA A 84 -2.47 -7.07 -6.52
N LYS A 85 -2.79 -8.07 -7.36
CA LYS A 85 -4.01 -8.86 -7.22
C LYS A 85 -4.04 -9.66 -5.92
N HIS A 86 -2.91 -10.20 -5.48
CA HIS A 86 -2.83 -10.94 -4.21
C HIS A 86 -3.11 -10.02 -3.02
N PHE A 87 -2.45 -8.86 -2.97
CA PHE A 87 -2.56 -7.88 -1.88
C PHE A 87 -3.82 -6.99 -1.92
N TYR A 88 -4.63 -7.08 -2.97
CA TYR A 88 -5.93 -6.41 -3.05
C TYR A 88 -6.98 -7.18 -2.24
N ILE A 89 -7.53 -6.54 -1.21
CA ILE A 89 -8.45 -7.17 -0.25
C ILE A 89 -9.84 -6.56 -0.41
N GLU A 90 -10.77 -7.34 -0.98
CA GLU A 90 -12.20 -7.04 -1.16
C GLU A 90 -12.52 -5.78 -2.00
N ASP A 91 -12.17 -4.61 -1.52
CA ASP A 91 -12.36 -3.32 -2.19
C ASP A 91 -11.23 -2.31 -1.88
N ASP A 92 -11.25 -1.16 -2.56
CA ASP A 92 -10.25 -0.10 -2.40
C ASP A 92 -10.13 0.38 -0.95
N ALA A 93 -11.23 0.54 -0.22
CA ALA A 93 -11.20 1.06 1.15
C ALA A 93 -10.57 0.03 2.10
N THR A 94 -11.00 -1.23 2.00
CA THR A 94 -10.44 -2.34 2.78
C THR A 94 -8.95 -2.54 2.48
N THR A 95 -8.57 -2.45 1.20
CA THR A 95 -7.16 -2.55 0.76
C THR A 95 -6.31 -1.40 1.30
N LEU A 96 -6.78 -0.16 1.24
CA LEU A 96 -6.09 0.99 1.80
C LEU A 96 -5.95 0.91 3.32
N CYS A 97 -6.94 0.36 4.03
CA CYS A 97 -6.82 0.11 5.46
C CYS A 97 -5.72 -0.91 5.77
N ALA A 98 -5.66 -2.03 5.04
CA ALA A 98 -4.60 -3.02 5.21
C ALA A 98 -3.21 -2.44 4.91
N ALA A 99 -3.11 -1.67 3.82
CA ALA A 99 -1.88 -0.99 3.43
C ALA A 99 -1.44 0.03 4.49
N TRP A 100 -2.39 0.78 5.07
CA TRP A 100 -2.12 1.73 6.15
C TRP A 100 -1.64 1.02 7.43
N ALA A 101 -2.26 -0.10 7.81
CA ALA A 101 -1.80 -0.88 8.96
C ALA A 101 -0.36 -1.38 8.80
N TYR A 102 0.00 -1.83 7.59
CA TYR A 102 1.37 -2.21 7.28
C TYR A 102 2.33 -1.01 7.30
N PHE A 103 1.92 0.11 6.71
CA PHE A 103 2.69 1.36 6.74
C PHE A 103 2.98 1.82 8.17
N ASP A 104 1.96 1.84 9.03
CA ASP A 104 2.08 2.24 10.43
C ASP A 104 3.05 1.32 11.19
N PHE A 105 2.94 0.00 11.01
CA PHE A 105 3.90 -0.97 11.54
C PHE A 105 5.35 -0.67 11.07
N MET A 106 5.55 -0.33 9.80
CA MET A 106 6.88 0.04 9.29
C MET A 106 7.40 1.35 9.91
N VAL A 107 6.52 2.30 10.20
CA VAL A 107 6.86 3.54 10.91
C VAL A 107 7.21 3.26 12.37
N GLU A 108 6.38 2.53 13.11
CA GLU A 108 6.57 2.19 14.52
C GLU A 108 7.87 1.39 14.77
N THR A 109 8.23 0.53 13.82
CA THR A 109 9.46 -0.26 13.89
C THR A 109 10.69 0.47 13.34
N GLY A 110 10.55 1.69 12.84
CA GLY A 110 11.65 2.51 12.32
C GLY A 110 12.19 2.05 10.96
N ASN A 111 11.43 1.24 10.21
CA ASN A 111 11.82 0.64 8.94
C ASN A 111 11.21 1.36 7.71
N MET A 112 10.67 2.57 7.89
CA MET A 112 9.92 3.32 6.86
C MET A 112 10.66 3.56 5.52
N LEU A 113 11.99 3.48 5.49
CA LEU A 113 12.80 3.63 4.26
C LEU A 113 13.41 2.32 3.76
N SER A 114 13.18 1.20 4.46
CA SER A 114 13.63 -0.12 4.03
C SER A 114 12.92 -0.50 2.75
N ASN A 115 13.67 -0.95 1.75
CA ASN A 115 13.10 -1.55 0.55
C ASN A 115 13.02 -3.08 0.64
N ILE A 116 13.47 -3.67 1.76
CA ILE A 116 13.37 -5.10 2.04
C ILE A 116 12.31 -5.30 3.13
N HIS A 117 11.36 -6.18 2.84
CA HIS A 117 10.22 -6.51 3.67
C HIS A 117 10.23 -8.00 3.99
N VAL A 118 9.92 -8.35 5.24
CA VAL A 118 9.78 -9.75 5.64
C VAL A 118 8.29 -10.08 5.71
N TYR A 119 7.90 -11.15 5.03
CA TYR A 119 6.54 -11.71 5.04
C TYR A 119 6.56 -13.14 5.53
N GLU A 120 5.40 -13.63 5.97
CA GLU A 120 5.18 -15.03 6.33
C GLU A 120 4.28 -15.69 5.28
N ASP A 121 4.63 -16.90 4.88
CA ASP A 121 3.81 -17.72 4.00
C ASP A 121 2.70 -18.47 4.76
N ALA A 122 1.92 -19.30 4.06
CA ALA A 122 0.83 -20.07 4.65
C ALA A 122 1.27 -21.12 5.69
N ASP A 123 2.55 -21.53 5.66
CA ASP A 123 3.15 -22.46 6.61
C ASP A 123 3.85 -21.72 7.78
N GLY A 124 3.86 -20.39 7.74
CA GLY A 124 4.52 -19.51 8.72
C GLY A 124 6.02 -19.37 8.49
N GLU A 125 6.54 -19.77 7.33
CA GLU A 125 7.94 -19.56 6.97
C GLU A 125 8.15 -18.11 6.52
N GLN A 126 9.21 -17.49 7.03
CA GLN A 126 9.54 -16.11 6.70
C GLN A 126 10.39 -16.02 5.43
N PHE A 127 10.08 -15.05 4.58
CA PHE A 127 10.86 -14.73 3.39
C PHE A 127 10.96 -13.23 3.16
N GLU A 128 12.02 -12.83 2.46
CA GLU A 128 12.28 -11.44 2.10
C GLU A 128 11.67 -11.10 0.73
N TYR A 129 11.14 -9.89 0.65
CA TYR A 129 10.66 -9.27 -0.58
C TYR A 129 11.31 -7.90 -0.77
N GLY A 130 11.95 -7.72 -1.92
CA GLY A 130 12.50 -6.44 -2.35
C GLY A 130 11.46 -5.65 -3.12
N LEU A 131 11.17 -4.44 -2.65
CA LEU A 131 10.30 -3.48 -3.31
C LEU A 131 11.14 -2.42 -4.04
N GLU A 132 10.85 -2.20 -5.32
CA GLU A 132 11.45 -1.13 -6.11
C GLU A 132 10.43 -0.59 -7.12
N ASP A 133 10.17 0.71 -7.05
CA ASP A 133 9.40 1.46 -8.06
C ASP A 133 10.31 2.54 -8.66
N LEU A 134 10.87 2.29 -9.85
CA LEU A 134 11.87 3.22 -10.39
C LEU A 134 11.31 4.61 -10.68
N ASP A 135 10.00 4.79 -10.85
CA ASP A 135 9.42 6.13 -11.02
C ASP A 135 9.73 6.96 -9.76
N LEU A 136 9.45 6.39 -8.58
CA LEU A 136 9.66 7.04 -7.28
C LEU A 136 11.13 7.01 -6.81
N GLU A 137 11.88 5.96 -7.14
CA GLU A 137 13.31 5.87 -6.78
C GLU A 137 14.18 6.89 -7.52
N ARG A 138 13.79 7.29 -8.73
CA ARG A 138 14.54 8.27 -9.54
C ARG A 138 14.44 9.69 -9.01
N TYR A 139 13.35 10.06 -8.31
CA TYR A 139 13.22 11.37 -7.67
C TYR A 139 14.23 11.62 -6.55
N ARG A 140 15.01 10.60 -6.15
CA ARG A 140 16.09 10.72 -5.15
C ARG A 140 17.27 11.61 -5.60
N PHE A 141 17.35 11.98 -6.89
CA PHE A 141 18.56 12.58 -7.47
C PHE A 141 18.39 13.95 -8.16
N ASP A 142 17.23 14.59 -8.03
CA ASP A 142 17.00 15.95 -8.54
C ASP A 142 17.03 17.03 -7.44
#